data_AF-F3GF48-F1
#
_entry.id   AF-F3GF48-F1
#
_cell.length_a   1.000
_cell.length_b   1.000
_cell.length_c   1.000
_cell.angle_alpha   90.00
_cell.angle_beta   90.00
_cell.angle_gamma   90.00
#
_symmetry.space_group_name_H-M   'P 1'
#
loop_
_entity.id
_entity.type
_entity.pdbx_description
1 polymer ?
#
loop_
_entity_poly.entity_id
_entity_poly.type
_entity_poly.pdbx_seq_one_letter_code
_entity_poly.pdbx_strand_id
1 'polypeptide(L)'
;MNARVQHPPRHDQHVASYYAASSHAQADHPALQGEVKVDVCVVGGGFSGLNTAIELAERGFSVALLEARKIGWGASGRNGG
;
A
#
# COMPACT_ATOMS: atom_id res chain seq x y z
N MET A 1 10.99 11.61 22.73
CA MET A 1 11.97 12.06 21.74
C MET A 1 11.31 11.96 20.37
N ASN A 2 10.88 13.07 19.77
CA ASN A 2 10.13 13.03 18.50
C ASN A 2 11.04 13.55 17.39
N ALA A 3 11.78 12.64 16.75
CA ALA A 3 12.47 12.97 15.52
C ALA A 3 11.44 13.33 14.45
N ARG A 4 11.47 14.56 13.95
CA ARG A 4 10.69 14.94 12.76
C ARG A 4 11.20 14.09 11.59
N VAL A 5 10.42 13.10 11.18
CA VAL A 5 10.71 12.31 9.98
C VAL A 5 10.51 13.24 8.78
N GLN A 6 11.60 13.72 8.20
CA GLN A 6 11.56 14.39 6.90
C GLN A 6 11.13 13.35 5.86
N HIS A 7 10.03 13.61 5.18
CA HIS A 7 9.59 12.76 4.06
C HIS A 7 10.27 13.23 2.77
N PRO A 8 11.05 12.38 2.09
CA PRO A 8 11.53 12.70 0.74
C PRO A 8 10.34 12.87 -0.21
N PRO A 9 10.51 13.61 -1.32
CA PRO A 9 9.44 13.77 -2.32
C PRO A 9 8.96 12.39 -2.78
N ARG A 10 7.69 12.10 -2.53
CA ARG A 10 7.09 10.82 -2.90
C ARG A 10 6.73 10.86 -4.37
N HIS A 11 7.22 9.87 -5.11
CA HIS A 11 6.77 9.65 -6.48
C HIS A 11 5.52 8.78 -6.41
N ASP A 12 4.35 9.42 -6.42
CA ASP A 12 3.06 8.79 -6.15
C ASP A 12 2.46 8.09 -7.37
N GLN A 13 3.14 8.17 -8.52
CA GLN A 13 2.73 7.47 -9.73
C GLN A 13 3.61 6.26 -10.00
N HIS A 14 2.98 5.22 -10.56
CA HIS A 14 3.69 4.10 -11.16
C HIS A 14 4.60 4.58 -12.29
N VAL A 15 5.70 3.87 -12.51
CA VAL A 15 6.57 4.15 -13.67
C VAL A 15 5.80 3.88 -14.96
N ALA A 16 6.00 4.73 -15.97
CA ALA A 16 5.44 4.52 -17.30
C ALA A 16 5.85 3.13 -17.81
N SER A 17 4.89 2.23 -17.92
CA SER A 17 5.08 0.83 -18.28
C SER A 17 3.81 0.28 -18.89
N TYR A 18 3.93 -0.84 -19.62
CA TYR A 18 2.77 -1.57 -20.14
C TYR A 18 1.76 -1.85 -19.01
N TYR A 19 2.24 -2.36 -17.87
CA TYR A 19 1.39 -2.70 -16.72
C TYR A 19 0.66 -1.50 -16.13
N ALA A 20 1.33 -0.35 -15.97
CA ALA A 20 0.67 0.86 -15.49
C ALA A 20 -0.40 1.36 -16.49
N ALA A 21 -0.08 1.32 -17.80
CA ALA A 21 -0.98 1.76 -18.86
C ALA A 21 -2.20 0.84 -19.05
N SER A 22 -2.04 -0.46 -18.82
CA SER A 22 -3.12 -1.46 -18.95
C SER A 22 -3.88 -1.72 -17.64
N SER A 23 -3.46 -1.14 -16.52
CA SER A 23 -4.13 -1.31 -15.22
C SER A 23 -5.42 -0.50 -15.14
N HIS A 24 -6.35 -0.96 -14.30
CA HIS A 24 -7.51 -0.15 -13.94
C HIS A 24 -7.09 1.06 -13.10
N ALA A 25 -7.85 2.16 -13.21
CA ALA A 25 -7.64 3.33 -12.39
C ALA A 25 -7.71 2.97 -10.90
N GLN A 26 -6.62 3.23 -10.17
CA GLN A 26 -6.53 3.05 -8.72
C GLN A 26 -6.88 4.36 -8.02
N ALA A 27 -7.79 4.26 -7.04
CA ALA A 27 -8.05 5.35 -6.11
C ALA A 27 -6.79 5.70 -5.31
N ASP A 28 -6.65 6.98 -4.98
CA ASP A 28 -5.63 7.41 -4.02
C ASP A 28 -6.12 7.13 -2.60
N HIS A 29 -5.20 6.69 -1.75
CA HIS A 29 -5.48 6.47 -0.34
C HIS A 29 -4.87 7.62 0.48
N PRO A 30 -5.61 8.19 1.45
CA PRO A 30 -5.08 9.25 2.27
C PRO A 30 -3.89 8.74 3.08
N ALA A 31 -2.89 9.60 3.27
CA ALA A 31 -1.81 9.31 4.20
C ALA A 31 -2.39 9.14 5.62
N LEU A 32 -1.91 8.13 6.35
CA LEU A 32 -2.27 7.91 7.75
C LEU A 32 -1.96 9.18 8.56
N GLN A 33 -2.95 9.65 9.30
CA GLN A 33 -2.82 10.77 10.23
C GLN A 33 -2.89 10.25 11.66
N GLY A 34 -1.95 10.65 12.50
CA GLY A 34 -1.89 10.24 13.89
C GLY A 34 -1.69 8.73 14.07
N GLU A 35 -2.42 8.15 15.02
CA GLU A 35 -2.32 6.75 15.41
C GLU A 35 -3.64 6.03 15.17
N VAL A 36 -3.55 4.79 14.69
CA VAL A 36 -4.70 3.89 14.54
C VAL A 36 -4.38 2.59 15.27
N LYS A 37 -5.34 2.11 16.07
CA LYS A 37 -5.23 0.85 16.78
C LYS A 37 -6.01 -0.23 16.03
N VAL A 38 -5.33 -1.31 15.69
CA VAL A 38 -5.87 -2.46 14.96
C VAL A 38 -5.28 -3.74 15.54
N ASP A 39 -5.91 -4.88 15.27
CA ASP A 39 -5.40 -6.19 15.67
C ASP A 39 -4.14 -6.53 14.88
N VAL A 40 -4.08 -6.17 13.60
CA VAL A 40 -2.93 -6.43 12.72
C VAL A 40 -2.59 -5.21 11.84
N CYS A 41 -1.30 -4.86 11.78
CA CYS A 41 -0.77 -3.90 10.81
C CYS A 41 0.04 -4.64 9.74
N VAL A 42 -0.36 -4.49 8.47
CA VAL A 42 0.34 -5.02 7.30
C VAL A 42 1.13 -3.90 6.63
N VAL A 43 2.43 -4.09 6.42
CA VAL A 43 3.31 -3.11 5.78
C VAL A 43 3.68 -3.60 4.38
N GLY A 44 3.29 -2.83 3.36
CA GLY A 44 3.51 -3.10 1.94
C GLY A 44 2.23 -3.44 1.19
N GLY A 45 1.88 -2.62 0.21
CA GLY A 45 0.70 -2.77 -0.65
C GLY A 45 0.95 -3.61 -1.91
N GLY A 46 1.83 -4.61 -1.82
CA GLY A 46 2.05 -5.59 -2.90
C GLY A 46 1.04 -6.74 -2.85
N PHE A 47 1.20 -7.72 -3.76
CA PHE A 47 0.32 -8.88 -3.87
C PHE A 47 0.14 -9.62 -2.54
N SER A 48 1.24 -10.02 -1.90
CA SER A 48 1.20 -10.76 -0.63
C SER A 48 0.61 -9.94 0.51
N GLY A 49 0.91 -8.63 0.57
CA GLY A 49 0.39 -7.75 1.62
C GLY A 49 -1.12 -7.54 1.51
N LEU A 50 -1.61 -7.28 0.30
CA LEU A 50 -3.06 -7.18 0.04
C LEU A 50 -3.77 -8.48 0.36
N ASN A 51 -3.26 -9.61 -0.14
CA ASN A 51 -3.87 -10.92 0.12
C ASN A 51 -3.93 -11.23 1.62
N THR A 52 -2.86 -10.92 2.35
CA THR A 52 -2.81 -11.08 3.81
C THR A 52 -3.84 -10.19 4.51
N ALA A 53 -3.96 -8.92 4.11
CA ALA A 53 -4.90 -8.00 4.72
C ALA A 53 -6.36 -8.40 4.47
N ILE A 54 -6.69 -8.85 3.25
CA ILE A 54 -8.02 -9.36 2.90
C ILE A 54 -8.36 -10.59 3.73
N GLU A 55 -7.49 -11.60 3.73
CA GLU A 55 -7.73 -12.85 4.46
C GLU A 55 -7.93 -12.61 5.97
N LEU A 56 -7.15 -11.70 6.57
CA LEU A 56 -7.29 -11.35 7.98
C LEU A 56 -8.61 -10.57 8.24
N ALA A 57 -8.96 -9.63 7.37
CA ALA A 57 -10.21 -8.89 7.50
C ALA A 57 -11.43 -9.82 7.37
N GLU A 58 -11.41 -10.77 6.44
CA GLU A 58 -12.47 -11.78 6.24
C GLU A 58 -12.62 -12.71 7.45
N ARG A 59 -11.54 -12.92 8.22
CA ARG A 59 -11.56 -13.65 9.50
C ARG A 59 -12.02 -12.80 10.69
N GLY A 60 -12.38 -11.54 10.47
CA GLY A 60 -12.93 -10.64 11.49
C GLY A 60 -11.91 -9.82 12.25
N PHE A 61 -10.64 -9.80 11.85
CA PHE A 61 -9.64 -8.91 12.44
C PHE A 61 -9.82 -7.47 11.92
N SER A 62 -9.61 -6.49 12.81
CA SER A 62 -9.36 -5.12 12.37
C SER A 62 -7.94 -5.03 11.81
N VAL A 63 -7.79 -4.57 10.58
CA VAL A 63 -6.50 -4.56 9.86
C VAL A 63 -6.21 -3.18 9.30
N ALA A 64 -4.98 -2.68 9.53
CA ALA A 64 -4.46 -1.52 8.82
C ALA A 64 -3.39 -1.96 7.82
N LEU A 65 -3.54 -1.60 6.54
CA LEU A 65 -2.51 -1.79 5.52
C LEU A 65 -1.85 -0.45 5.21
N LEU A 66 -0.52 -0.40 5.27
CA LEU A 66 0.28 0.78 4.97
C LEU A 66 1.19 0.54 3.78
N GLU A 67 1.10 1.42 2.78
CA GLU A 67 1.99 1.45 1.62
C GLU A 67 2.61 2.85 1.53
N ALA A 68 3.93 2.91 1.29
CA ALA A 68 4.67 4.17 1.22
C ALA A 68 4.42 4.93 -0.08
N ARG A 69 3.93 4.24 -1.13
CA ARG A 69 3.60 4.77 -2.46
C ARG A 69 2.18 4.37 -2.88
N LYS A 70 2.00 3.93 -4.13
CA LYS A 70 0.74 3.33 -4.60
C LYS A 70 0.71 1.82 -4.38
N ILE A 71 -0.51 1.30 -4.25
CA ILE A 71 -0.76 -0.13 -4.25
C ILE A 71 -0.17 -0.75 -5.52
N GLY A 72 0.59 -1.83 -5.34
CA GLY A 72 1.27 -2.55 -6.41
C GLY A 72 2.53 -1.86 -6.97
N TRP A 73 3.01 -0.74 -6.41
CA TRP A 73 4.13 0.04 -6.99
C TRP A 73 5.42 -0.77 -7.25
N GLY A 74 5.68 -1.77 -6.41
CA GLY A 74 6.83 -2.65 -6.51
C GLY A 74 6.75 -3.68 -7.65
N ALA A 75 7.21 -4.90 -7.36
CA ALA A 75 7.21 -6.01 -8.31
C ALA A 75 5.78 -6.47 -8.67
N SER A 76 4.83 -6.38 -7.73
CA SER A 76 3.48 -6.90 -7.90
C SER A 76 2.64 -6.18 -8.96
N GLY A 77 2.93 -4.91 -9.28
CA GLY A 77 2.25 -4.19 -10.36
C GLY A 77 3.02 -4.17 -11.68
N ARG A 78 4.15 -4.89 -11.76
CA ARG A 78 5.05 -4.90 -12.94
C ARG A 78 5.61 -6.28 -13.26
N ASN A 79 4.81 -7.32 -13.04
CA ASN A 79 5.15 -8.71 -13.36
C ASN A 79 4.28 -9.23 -14.52
N GLY A 80 4.77 -10.21 -15.26
CA GLY A 80 4.06 -10.81 -16.40
C GLY A 80 3.10 -11.94 -16.05
N GLY A 81 2.82 -12.16 -14.76
CA GLY A 81 2.34 -13.44 -14.23
C GLY A 81 3.47 -14.24 -13.60
#